data_AF-A0A1U7LJ45-F1
#
_entry.id   AF-A0A1U7LJ45-F1
#
_cell.length_a   1.000
_cell.length_b   1.000
_cell.length_c   1.000
_cell.angle_alpha   90.00
_cell.angle_beta   90.00
_cell.angle_gamma   90.00
#
_symmetry.space_group_name_H-M   'P 1'
#
loop_
_entity.id
_entity.type
_entity.pdbx_description
1 polymer ?
#
loop_
_entity_poly.entity_id
_entity_poly.type
_entity_poly.pdbx_seq_one_letter_code
_entity_poly.pdbx_strand_id
1 'polypeptide(L)'
;MFDVTSPRYSEPGSLGYVYKSPSVDPESYNDFFKDSKPIAYSPLESVDYTKQNRAFSCFTFLEKGIYTKTLFGNKVGMTYDNLVPTKIIDSSYPATFAIHGSADTIVPACESRDFVASLEAAGVKQEFVIVPGAEHLFDIEETEKFYDGYLSKAIIFIDAQE
;
A
#
# COMPACT_ATOMS: atom_id res chain seq x y z
N MET A 1 11.68 -27.16 -4.40
CA MET A 1 12.88 -26.34 -4.16
C MET A 1 12.71 -25.07 -4.98
N PHE A 2 12.39 -23.96 -4.33
CA PHE A 2 12.13 -22.68 -5.00
C PHE A 2 13.45 -21.95 -5.20
N ASP A 3 13.76 -21.58 -6.43
CA ASP A 3 14.98 -20.87 -6.77
C ASP A 3 14.77 -19.35 -6.68
N VAL A 4 15.09 -18.82 -5.51
CA VAL A 4 15.11 -17.38 -5.21
C VAL A 4 16.21 -16.61 -5.97
N THR A 5 17.06 -17.31 -6.72
CA THR A 5 18.11 -16.70 -7.57
C THR A 5 17.64 -16.40 -9.00
N SER A 6 16.38 -16.76 -9.33
CA SER A 6 15.78 -16.48 -10.63
C SER A 6 15.81 -14.97 -10.99
N PRO A 7 16.22 -14.60 -12.23
CA PRO A 7 16.32 -13.20 -12.66
C PRO A 7 15.04 -12.37 -12.52
N ARG A 8 13.88 -13.02 -12.37
CA ARG A 8 12.58 -12.35 -12.24
C ARG A 8 12.20 -11.91 -10.83
N TYR A 9 12.94 -12.34 -9.80
CA TYR A 9 12.66 -11.98 -8.40
C TYR A 9 13.55 -10.85 -7.88
N SER A 10 14.56 -10.43 -8.65
CA SER A 10 15.70 -9.65 -8.15
C SER A 10 16.17 -8.51 -9.08
N GLU A 11 15.36 -8.05 -10.03
CA GLU A 11 15.66 -6.76 -10.64
C GLU A 11 15.27 -5.61 -9.69
N PRO A 12 16.18 -4.67 -9.40
CA PRO A 12 15.89 -3.56 -8.49
C PRO A 12 14.81 -2.64 -9.10
N GLY A 13 13.61 -2.69 -8.53
CA GLY A 13 12.61 -1.63 -8.69
C GLY A 13 12.90 -0.44 -7.76
N SER A 14 12.28 0.72 -8.03
CA SER A 14 12.33 1.86 -7.11
C SER A 14 11.90 1.42 -5.71
N LEU A 15 12.76 1.67 -4.70
CA LEU A 15 12.62 1.27 -3.29
C LEU A 15 12.61 -0.26 -2.99
N GLY A 16 13.02 -1.12 -3.92
CA GLY A 16 13.25 -2.54 -3.63
C GLY A 16 11.98 -3.38 -3.46
N TYR A 17 10.83 -2.88 -3.94
CA TYR A 17 9.57 -3.61 -3.92
C TYR A 17 9.22 -4.12 -5.31
N VAL A 18 9.25 -5.44 -5.50
CA VAL A 18 8.70 -6.14 -6.67
C VAL A 18 7.72 -7.19 -6.15
N TYR A 19 6.42 -7.02 -6.42
CA TYR A 19 5.39 -7.95 -5.95
C TYR A 19 4.87 -8.81 -7.11
N LYS A 20 5.16 -10.10 -7.04
CA LYS A 20 4.14 -11.11 -7.32
C LYS A 20 3.83 -11.70 -5.95
N SER A 21 2.58 -11.74 -5.52
CA SER A 21 2.17 -12.34 -4.23
C SER A 21 2.02 -13.85 -4.40
N PRO A 22 3.07 -14.68 -4.24
CA PRO A 22 2.90 -16.12 -4.31
C PRO A 22 1.97 -16.57 -3.18
N SER A 23 1.19 -17.62 -3.42
CA SER A 23 0.56 -18.35 -2.33
C SER A 23 1.65 -19.04 -1.52
N VAL A 24 1.71 -18.79 -0.21
CA VAL A 24 2.66 -19.42 0.70
C VAL A 24 1.87 -20.37 1.59
N ASP A 25 2.23 -21.66 1.54
CA ASP A 25 1.66 -22.64 2.46
C ASP A 25 2.25 -22.49 3.88
N PRO A 26 1.49 -22.84 4.94
CA PRO A 26 1.94 -22.65 6.32
C PRO A 26 3.23 -23.40 6.69
N GLU A 27 3.51 -24.54 6.07
CA GLU A 27 4.71 -25.33 6.36
C GLU A 27 5.94 -24.62 5.82
N SER A 28 5.88 -24.14 4.57
CA SER A 28 6.92 -23.30 3.96
C SER A 28 7.16 -22.00 4.73
N TYR A 29 6.09 -21.34 5.23
CA TYR A 29 6.23 -20.15 6.08
C TYR A 29 7.01 -20.47 7.36
N ASN A 30 6.61 -21.53 8.07
CA ASN A 30 7.25 -21.90 9.33
C ASN A 30 8.69 -22.35 9.11
N ASP A 31 8.97 -23.13 8.05
CA ASP A 31 10.33 -23.56 7.71
C ASP A 31 11.24 -22.38 7.38
N PHE A 32 10.74 -21.39 6.62
CA PHE A 32 11.52 -20.20 6.25
C PHE A 32 11.97 -19.37 7.46
N PHE A 33 11.14 -19.32 8.50
CA PHE A 33 11.41 -18.54 9.72
C PHE A 33 11.89 -19.38 10.91
N LYS A 34 12.04 -20.71 10.80
CA LYS A 34 12.33 -21.61 11.94
C LYS A 34 13.56 -21.24 12.77
N ASP A 35 14.60 -20.74 12.11
CA ASP A 35 15.87 -20.33 12.74
C ASP A 35 15.96 -18.81 12.96
N SER A 36 14.89 -18.06 12.64
CA SER A 36 14.87 -16.61 12.70
C SER A 36 14.28 -16.15 14.04
N LYS A 37 14.90 -15.13 14.65
CA LYS A 37 14.30 -14.42 15.80
C LYS A 37 13.45 -13.26 15.27
N PRO A 38 12.17 -13.12 15.65
CA PRO A 38 11.36 -11.99 15.24
C PRO A 38 11.95 -10.69 15.81
N ILE A 39 12.34 -9.79 14.93
CA ILE A 39 12.94 -8.49 15.29
C ILE A 39 11.85 -7.40 15.39
N ALA A 40 10.73 -7.59 14.68
CA ALA A 40 9.52 -6.81 14.80
C ALA A 40 8.32 -7.75 14.56
N TYR A 41 7.33 -7.71 15.44
CA TYR A 41 6.09 -8.48 15.32
C TYR A 41 4.91 -7.52 15.43
N SER A 42 4.03 -7.54 14.44
CA SER A 42 2.69 -6.97 14.57
C SER A 42 1.73 -8.15 14.66
N PRO A 43 1.25 -8.52 15.87
CA PRO A 43 0.09 -9.37 15.95
C PRO A 43 -1.02 -8.70 15.13
N LEU A 44 -1.69 -9.44 14.25
CA LEU A 44 -2.89 -8.96 13.53
C LEU A 44 -3.96 -8.42 14.49
N GLU A 45 -3.91 -8.83 15.76
CA GLU A 45 -4.88 -8.49 16.81
C GLU A 45 -4.47 -7.28 17.68
N SER A 46 -3.26 -6.74 17.56
CA SER A 46 -2.84 -5.58 18.38
C SER A 46 -2.63 -4.33 17.53
N VAL A 47 -3.58 -3.41 17.62
CA VAL A 47 -3.60 -2.10 16.96
C VAL A 47 -2.73 -1.07 17.72
N ASP A 48 -1.57 -1.50 18.24
CA ASP A 48 -0.64 -0.63 18.97
C ASP A 48 0.41 -0.04 18.00
N TYR A 49 -0.01 1.00 17.28
CA TYR A 49 0.83 1.71 16.30
C TYR A 49 2.00 2.49 16.95
N THR A 50 2.00 2.68 18.27
CA THR A 50 3.04 3.47 18.97
C THR A 50 4.37 2.72 19.11
N LYS A 51 4.36 1.38 18.99
CA LYS A 51 5.57 0.53 18.98
C LYS A 51 6.08 0.22 17.58
N GLN A 52 5.43 0.76 16.54
CA GLN A 52 5.53 0.30 15.16
C GLN A 52 6.14 1.34 14.23
N ASN A 53 7.31 1.86 14.53
CA ASN A 53 8.07 2.53 13.47
C ASN A 53 8.81 1.48 12.63
N ARG A 54 8.03 0.59 11.98
CA ARG A 54 8.52 -0.48 11.10
C ARG A 54 9.41 0.12 10.01
N ALA A 55 9.02 1.28 9.47
CA ALA A 55 9.81 2.04 8.53
C ALA A 55 11.18 2.42 9.14
N PHE A 56 11.21 3.09 10.30
CA PHE A 56 12.45 3.45 10.98
C PHE A 56 13.34 2.26 11.32
N SER A 57 12.77 1.16 11.82
CA SER A 57 13.51 -0.08 12.09
C SER A 57 14.07 -0.69 10.81
N CYS A 58 13.28 -0.76 9.74
CA CYS A 58 13.73 -1.23 8.43
C CYS A 58 14.89 -0.37 7.90
N PHE A 59 14.77 0.97 7.94
CA PHE A 59 15.85 1.87 7.51
C PHE A 59 17.11 1.71 8.37
N THR A 60 16.96 1.64 9.69
CA THR A 60 18.08 1.41 10.62
C THR A 60 18.79 0.08 10.36
N PHE A 61 18.04 -0.99 10.06
CA PHE A 61 18.63 -2.29 9.73
C PHE A 61 19.37 -2.24 8.40
N LEU A 62 18.77 -1.64 7.37
CA LEU A 62 19.40 -1.46 6.06
C LEU A 62 20.70 -0.63 6.17
N GLU A 63 20.70 0.47 6.92
CA GLU A 63 21.91 1.27 7.20
C GLU A 63 23.03 0.45 7.83
N LYS A 64 22.68 -0.50 8.71
CA LYS A 64 23.63 -1.39 9.38
C LYS A 64 24.01 -2.62 8.53
N GLY A 65 23.54 -2.69 7.28
CA GLY A 65 23.76 -3.84 6.39
C GLY A 65 22.99 -5.10 6.81
N ILE A 66 21.96 -4.94 7.64
CA ILE A 66 21.09 -6.02 8.11
C ILE A 66 19.88 -6.09 7.18
N TYR A 67 19.82 -7.14 6.38
CA TYR A 67 18.70 -7.39 5.48
C TYR A 67 17.67 -8.30 6.16
N THR A 68 16.46 -7.79 6.37
CA THR A 68 15.39 -8.56 6.99
C THR A 68 14.89 -9.64 6.02
N LYS A 69 14.93 -10.91 6.45
CA LYS A 69 14.21 -11.99 5.75
C LYS A 69 12.74 -11.64 5.72
N THR A 70 12.18 -11.52 4.51
CA THR A 70 10.79 -11.14 4.32
C THR A 70 10.13 -12.15 3.39
N LEU A 71 8.94 -12.62 3.77
CA LEU A 71 8.12 -13.51 2.97
C LEU A 71 6.78 -12.82 2.76
N PHE A 72 6.47 -12.49 1.51
CA PHE A 72 5.19 -11.90 1.11
C PHE A 72 4.37 -12.96 0.39
N GLY A 73 3.10 -13.10 0.76
CA GLY A 73 2.22 -14.05 0.10
C GLY A 73 0.87 -14.17 0.79
N ASN A 74 -0.10 -14.67 0.03
CA ASN A 74 -1.40 -15.01 0.58
C ASN A 74 -1.30 -16.37 1.26
N LYS A 75 -1.88 -16.52 2.45
CA LYS A 75 -2.03 -17.84 3.07
C LYS A 75 -2.90 -18.71 2.17
N VAL A 76 -2.43 -19.91 1.83
CA VAL A 76 -3.20 -20.87 1.02
C VAL A 76 -4.60 -21.07 1.62
N GLY A 77 -5.64 -20.96 0.79
CA GLY A 77 -7.03 -21.14 1.19
C GLY A 77 -7.68 -19.95 1.90
N MET A 78 -6.95 -18.84 2.11
CA MET A 78 -7.55 -17.60 2.59
C MET A 78 -7.74 -16.60 1.45
N THR A 79 -8.94 -16.02 1.39
CA THR A 79 -9.20 -14.81 0.61
C THR A 79 -9.07 -13.61 1.53
N TYR A 80 -8.57 -12.50 0.99
CA TYR A 80 -8.45 -11.24 1.71
C TYR A 80 -9.43 -10.22 1.14
N ASP A 81 -10.58 -10.70 0.66
CA ASP A 81 -11.55 -9.87 -0.06
C ASP A 81 -12.07 -8.75 0.84
N ASN A 82 -12.20 -9.02 2.14
CA ASN A 82 -12.54 -8.03 3.15
C ASN A 82 -11.45 -6.98 3.42
N LEU A 83 -10.24 -7.16 2.88
CA LEU A 83 -9.14 -6.21 2.94
C LEU A 83 -8.90 -5.48 1.62
N VAL A 84 -9.64 -5.85 0.56
CA VAL A 84 -9.54 -5.22 -0.76
C VAL A 84 -10.70 -4.22 -0.88
N PRO A 85 -10.45 -2.89 -0.85
CA PRO A 85 -11.51 -1.89 -0.82
C PRO A 85 -12.54 -2.05 -1.95
N THR A 86 -12.08 -2.32 -3.18
CA THR A 86 -12.96 -2.53 -4.36
C THR A 86 -13.93 -3.71 -4.23
N LYS A 87 -13.71 -4.62 -3.28
CA LYS A 87 -14.60 -5.77 -3.03
C LYS A 87 -15.61 -5.56 -1.91
N ILE A 88 -15.45 -4.50 -1.12
CA ILE A 88 -16.31 -4.21 0.04
C ILE A 88 -17.01 -2.86 -0.03
N ILE A 89 -16.77 -2.06 -1.07
CA ILE A 89 -17.52 -0.83 -1.31
C ILE A 89 -18.99 -1.17 -1.56
N ASP A 90 -19.87 -0.41 -0.89
CA ASP A 90 -21.30 -0.38 -1.13
C ASP A 90 -21.82 1.06 -1.05
N SER A 91 -23.13 1.25 -1.17
CA SER A 91 -23.76 2.58 -1.16
C SER A 91 -23.68 3.31 0.19
N SER A 92 -23.22 2.65 1.26
CA SER A 92 -22.99 3.27 2.57
C SER A 92 -21.57 3.86 2.71
N TYR A 93 -20.70 3.63 1.72
CA TYR A 93 -19.35 4.18 1.72
C TYR A 93 -19.40 5.73 1.74
N PRO A 94 -18.51 6.40 2.51
CA PRO A 94 -18.50 7.86 2.59
C PRO A 94 -18.18 8.49 1.24
N ALA A 95 -18.69 9.71 1.04
CA ALA A 95 -18.27 10.53 -0.10
C ALA A 95 -16.75 10.67 -0.10
N THR A 96 -16.11 10.43 -1.24
CA THR A 96 -14.65 10.23 -1.31
C THR A 96 -14.00 11.13 -2.36
N PHE A 97 -13.01 11.89 -1.94
CA PHE A 97 -12.10 12.61 -2.83
C PHE A 97 -10.79 11.82 -2.95
N ALA A 98 -10.44 11.37 -4.16
CA ALA A 98 -9.22 10.63 -4.45
C ALA A 98 -8.24 11.51 -5.24
N ILE A 99 -6.95 11.47 -4.89
CA ILE A 99 -5.88 12.16 -5.59
C ILE A 99 -4.72 11.19 -5.83
N HIS A 100 -4.13 11.19 -7.02
CA HIS A 100 -3.01 10.31 -7.35
C HIS A 100 -2.00 10.97 -8.29
N GLY A 101 -0.71 10.73 -8.06
CA GLY A 101 0.35 11.18 -8.95
C GLY A 101 0.42 10.36 -10.24
N SER A 102 0.42 11.01 -11.42
CA SER A 102 0.48 10.27 -12.69
C SER A 102 1.81 9.55 -12.95
N ALA A 103 2.88 9.93 -12.25
CA ALA A 103 4.20 9.33 -12.39
C ALA A 103 4.52 8.30 -11.30
N ASP A 104 3.64 8.10 -10.31
CA ASP A 104 3.85 7.19 -9.18
C ASP A 104 4.36 5.79 -9.61
N THR A 105 5.64 5.52 -9.30
CA THR A 105 6.28 4.24 -9.61
C THR A 105 6.14 3.19 -8.50
N ILE A 106 5.53 3.52 -7.37
CA ILE A 106 5.33 2.61 -6.22
C ILE A 106 3.94 1.99 -6.28
N VAL A 107 2.91 2.82 -6.50
CA VAL A 107 1.51 2.40 -6.65
C VAL A 107 0.97 2.96 -7.96
N PRO A 108 0.72 2.12 -8.97
CA PRO A 108 0.20 2.58 -10.25
C PRO A 108 -1.14 3.32 -10.11
N ALA A 109 -1.28 4.46 -10.78
CA ALA A 109 -2.50 5.27 -10.74
C ALA A 109 -3.77 4.54 -11.25
N CYS A 110 -3.64 3.38 -11.91
CA CYS A 110 -4.79 2.55 -12.27
C CYS A 110 -5.51 1.97 -11.06
N GLU A 111 -4.81 1.70 -9.95
CA GLU A 111 -5.43 1.19 -8.72
C GLU A 111 -6.45 2.19 -8.16
N SER A 112 -6.11 3.49 -8.13
CA SER A 112 -7.04 4.54 -7.72
C SER A 112 -8.20 4.74 -8.71
N ARG A 113 -7.97 4.53 -10.02
CA ARG A 113 -9.06 4.55 -11.01
C ARG A 113 -10.06 3.42 -10.76
N ASP A 114 -9.57 2.22 -10.49
CA ASP A 114 -10.42 1.04 -10.24
C ASP A 114 -11.21 1.18 -8.92
N PHE A 115 -10.57 1.76 -7.90
CA PHE A 115 -11.24 2.15 -6.65
C PHE A 115 -12.37 3.16 -6.89
N VAL A 116 -12.08 4.24 -7.61
CA VAL A 116 -13.07 5.28 -7.94
C VAL A 116 -14.21 4.74 -8.80
N ALA A 117 -13.92 3.90 -9.78
CA ALA A 117 -14.95 3.24 -10.59
C ALA A 117 -15.87 2.35 -9.74
N SER A 118 -15.32 1.73 -8.68
CA SER A 118 -16.11 0.93 -7.73
C SER A 118 -17.02 1.81 -6.86
N LEU A 119 -16.58 3.01 -6.45
CA LEU A 119 -17.40 4.00 -5.77
C LEU A 119 -18.56 4.50 -6.66
N GLU A 120 -18.25 4.84 -7.92
CA GLU A 120 -19.26 5.26 -8.90
C GLU A 120 -20.30 4.16 -9.13
N ALA A 121 -19.86 2.91 -9.31
CA ALA A 121 -20.76 1.76 -9.48
C ALA A 121 -21.67 1.52 -8.27
N ALA A 122 -21.22 1.86 -7.06
CA ALA A 122 -22.00 1.77 -5.82
C ALA A 122 -22.91 3.00 -5.58
N GLY A 123 -22.90 3.99 -6.47
CA GLY A 123 -23.67 5.23 -6.31
C GLY A 123 -23.12 6.17 -5.24
N VAL A 124 -21.85 5.99 -4.86
CA VAL A 124 -21.17 6.83 -3.87
C VAL A 124 -20.68 8.10 -4.56
N LYS A 125 -20.92 9.25 -3.94
CA LYS A 125 -20.39 10.52 -4.44
C LYS A 125 -18.87 10.49 -4.38
N GLN A 126 -18.22 10.82 -5.48
CA GLN A 126 -16.77 10.78 -5.57
C GLN A 126 -16.22 11.88 -6.47
N GLU A 127 -14.97 12.25 -6.22
CA GLU A 127 -14.15 13.02 -7.15
C GLU A 127 -12.76 12.39 -7.25
N PHE A 128 -12.17 12.40 -8.45
CA PHE A 128 -10.84 11.85 -8.69
C PHE A 128 -9.95 12.80 -9.47
N VAL A 129 -8.77 13.08 -8.92
CA VAL A 129 -7.79 13.99 -9.50
C VAL A 129 -6.46 13.28 -9.75
N ILE A 130 -6.00 13.34 -10.98
CA ILE A 130 -4.64 12.94 -11.35
C ILE A 130 -3.74 14.17 -11.35
N VAL A 131 -2.63 14.11 -10.62
CA VAL A 131 -1.60 15.16 -10.57
C VAL A 131 -0.52 14.85 -11.63
N PRO A 132 -0.41 15.67 -12.69
CA PRO A 132 0.56 15.42 -13.77
C PRO A 132 2.01 15.46 -13.26
N GLY A 133 2.82 14.44 -13.62
CA GLY A 133 4.23 14.33 -13.27
C GLY A 133 4.56 14.01 -11.81
N ALA A 134 3.56 13.91 -10.92
CA ALA A 134 3.79 13.66 -9.49
C ALA A 134 4.07 12.18 -9.17
N GLU A 135 5.04 11.95 -8.29
CA GLU A 135 5.49 10.63 -7.78
C GLU A 135 4.81 10.24 -6.46
N HIS A 136 4.98 9.02 -5.96
CA HIS A 136 4.23 8.46 -4.81
C HIS A 136 4.10 9.35 -3.58
N LEU A 137 5.17 10.06 -3.22
CA LEU A 137 5.25 10.89 -2.01
C LEU A 137 5.27 12.38 -2.36
N PHE A 138 4.50 12.75 -3.39
CA PHE A 138 4.48 14.12 -3.90
C PHE A 138 4.09 15.13 -2.82
N ASP A 139 3.29 14.73 -1.85
CA ASP A 139 2.72 15.58 -0.80
C ASP A 139 3.61 15.78 0.44
N ILE A 140 4.82 15.20 0.48
CA ILE A 140 5.72 15.30 1.64
C ILE A 140 6.54 16.60 1.66
N GLU A 141 6.97 17.10 0.50
CA GLU A 141 7.73 18.34 0.44
C GLU A 141 6.75 19.52 0.42
N GLU A 142 6.80 20.37 1.45
CA GLU A 142 6.04 21.63 1.55
C GLU A 142 6.41 22.57 0.38
N THR A 143 5.84 22.34 -0.79
CA THR A 143 5.75 23.36 -1.83
C THR A 143 4.37 24.01 -1.70
N GLU A 144 4.32 25.05 -0.86
CA GLU A 144 3.14 25.82 -0.41
C GLU A 144 2.24 26.43 -1.51
N LYS A 145 2.36 26.02 -2.78
CA LYS A 145 1.51 26.54 -3.87
C LYS A 145 0.94 25.47 -4.77
N PHE A 146 1.57 24.31 -4.89
CA PHE A 146 1.09 23.28 -5.80
C PHE A 146 -0.04 22.45 -5.17
N TYR A 147 0.04 22.21 -3.86
CA TYR A 147 -0.92 21.36 -3.13
C TYR A 147 -2.15 22.09 -2.62
N ASP A 148 -2.04 23.39 -2.33
CA ASP A 148 -3.15 24.23 -1.86
C ASP A 148 -4.36 24.15 -2.79
N GLY A 149 -4.14 24.09 -4.10
CA GLY A 149 -5.22 23.98 -5.08
C GLY A 149 -5.97 22.65 -5.02
N TYR A 150 -5.26 21.55 -4.79
CA TYR A 150 -5.88 20.22 -4.70
C TYR A 150 -6.51 19.98 -3.32
N LEU A 151 -5.86 20.45 -2.26
CA LEU A 151 -6.42 20.41 -0.92
C LEU A 151 -7.68 21.27 -0.81
N SER A 152 -7.68 22.47 -1.41
CA SER A 152 -8.88 23.32 -1.46
C SER A 152 -10.04 22.64 -2.19
N LYS A 153 -9.77 21.92 -3.30
CA LYS A 153 -10.79 21.13 -3.98
C LYS A 153 -11.34 20.02 -3.09
N ALA A 154 -10.47 19.31 -2.37
CA ALA A 154 -10.89 18.26 -1.44
C ALA A 154 -11.79 18.83 -0.32
N ILE A 155 -11.43 19.98 0.26
CA ILE A 155 -12.23 20.66 1.29
C ILE A 155 -13.60 21.06 0.72
N ILE A 156 -13.63 21.73 -0.43
CA ILE A 156 -14.89 22.13 -1.09
C ILE A 156 -15.77 20.92 -1.39
N PHE A 157 -15.17 19.82 -1.85
CA PHE A 157 -15.89 18.57 -2.10
C PHE A 157 -16.52 18.04 -0.82
N ILE A 158 -15.78 18.00 0.29
CA ILE A 158 -16.28 17.51 1.58
C ILE A 158 -17.39 18.41 2.13
N ASP A 159 -17.19 19.73 2.12
CA ASP A 159 -18.17 20.70 2.63
C ASP A 159 -19.49 20.66 1.84
N ALA A 160 -19.45 20.30 0.56
CA ALA A 160 -20.65 20.13 -0.27
C ALA A 160 -21.46 18.85 0.03
N GLN A 161 -21.03 18.03 1.00
CA GLN A 161 -21.72 16.81 1.41
C GLN A 161 -22.54 16.97 2.70
N GLU A 162 -22.42 18.11 3.39
CA GLU A 162 -23.27 18.53 4.51
C GLU A 162 -24.60 19.12 4.02
#